data_AF-A0A2A5NRP5-F1
#
_entry.id   AF-A0A2A5NRP5-F1
#
_cell.length_a   1.000
_cell.length_b   1.000
_cell.length_c   1.000
_cell.angle_alpha   90.00
_cell.angle_beta   90.00
_cell.angle_gamma   90.00
#
_symmetry.space_group_name_H-M   'P 1'
#
loop_
_entity.id
_entity.type
_entity.pdbx_description
1 polymer ?
#
loop_
_entity_poly.entity_id
_entity_poly.type
_entity_poly.pdbx_seq_one_letter_code
_entity_poly.pdbx_strand_id
1 'polypeptide(L)'
;MSAWEPTPAERRKYAGYEVEFREARAHAVRITEVDGQVGRAVTLYYRIPSLRKFVVYYYADTSARERRLITSWGRALPSGGWARHADRWRRRRIAGRSVHVQEIAVLAEDPFAQLELELMIDADSEVTA
;
A
#
# COMPACT_ATOMS: atom_id res chain seq x y z
N MET A 1 4.16 6.91 -18.03
CA MET A 1 2.70 6.61 -17.94
C MET A 1 1.97 7.91 -17.65
N SER A 2 0.99 8.32 -18.47
CA SER A 2 0.20 9.51 -18.14
C SER A 2 -0.61 9.19 -16.87
N ALA A 3 -0.60 10.11 -15.91
CA ALA A 3 -1.43 9.98 -14.73
C ALA A 3 -2.89 10.05 -15.19
N TRP A 4 -3.60 8.93 -15.20
CA TRP A 4 -5.03 8.93 -15.46
C TRP A 4 -5.69 9.77 -14.36
N GLU A 5 -6.27 10.91 -14.74
CA GLU A 5 -6.98 11.78 -13.81
C GLU A 5 -8.48 11.45 -13.82
N PRO A 6 -9.08 11.17 -12.66
CA PRO A 6 -10.50 10.88 -12.58
C PRO A 6 -11.32 12.13 -12.91
N THR A 7 -12.38 11.94 -13.69
CA THR A 7 -13.37 12.97 -14.03
C THR A 7 -14.08 13.50 -12.77
N PRO A 8 -14.70 14.71 -12.81
CA PRO A 8 -15.46 15.23 -11.68
C PRO A 8 -16.61 14.34 -11.19
N ALA A 9 -17.18 13.50 -12.07
CA ALA A 9 -18.18 12.51 -11.68
C ALA A 9 -17.55 11.34 -10.91
N GLU A 10 -16.38 10.87 -11.34
CA GLU A 10 -15.63 9.79 -10.67
C GLU A 10 -15.07 10.21 -9.31
N ARG A 11 -14.65 11.47 -9.16
CA ARG A 11 -14.23 12.01 -7.86
C ARG A 11 -15.37 12.03 -6.84
N ARG A 12 -16.62 12.22 -7.29
CA ARG A 12 -17.81 12.18 -6.41
C ARG A 12 -18.18 10.78 -5.95
N LYS A 13 -17.74 9.73 -6.67
CA LYS A 13 -18.11 8.33 -6.43
C LYS A 13 -17.86 7.86 -4.99
N TYR A 14 -16.78 8.34 -4.38
CA TYR A 14 -16.41 7.98 -3.01
C TYR A 14 -16.25 9.19 -2.09
N ALA A 15 -16.74 10.38 -2.47
CA ALA A 15 -16.54 11.60 -1.69
C ALA A 15 -17.09 11.52 -0.26
N GLY A 16 -18.12 10.71 -0.03
CA GLY A 16 -18.66 10.43 1.30
C GLY A 16 -18.20 9.09 1.87
N TYR A 17 -16.99 8.63 1.53
CA TYR A 17 -16.36 7.49 2.19
C TYR A 17 -15.43 7.99 3.31
N GLU A 18 -15.46 7.31 4.45
CA GLU A 18 -14.49 7.56 5.53
C GLU A 18 -13.16 6.88 5.23
N VAL A 19 -12.07 7.39 5.81
CA VAL A 19 -10.75 6.76 5.77
C VAL A 19 -10.31 6.46 7.19
N GLU A 20 -10.00 5.20 7.45
CA GLU A 20 -9.50 4.71 8.72
C GLU A 20 -8.08 4.17 8.54
N PHE A 21 -7.18 4.54 9.45
CA PHE A 21 -5.80 4.11 9.43
C PHE A 21 -5.56 3.09 10.54
N ARG A 22 -4.89 1.99 10.21
CA ARG A 22 -4.60 0.89 11.12
C ARG A 22 -3.17 0.41 10.93
N GLU A 23 -2.65 -0.25 11.94
CA GLU A 23 -1.39 -0.98 11.84
C GLU A 23 -1.68 -2.48 11.64
N ALA A 24 -1.04 -3.07 10.64
CA ALA A 24 -1.11 -4.49 10.40
C ALA A 24 -0.08 -5.22 11.26
N ARG A 25 -0.52 -5.71 12.42
CA ARG A 25 0.36 -6.46 13.34
C ARG A 25 0.88 -7.79 12.77
N ALA A 26 0.22 -8.33 11.74
CA ALA A 26 0.55 -9.62 11.13
C ALA A 26 1.16 -9.50 9.72
N HIS A 27 1.40 -8.28 9.23
CA HIS A 27 2.00 -8.05 7.92
C HIS A 27 3.21 -7.14 8.05
N ALA A 28 4.36 -7.59 7.57
CA ALA A 28 5.60 -6.82 7.51
C ALA A 28 5.83 -6.24 6.12
N VAL A 29 6.69 -5.22 6.04
CA VAL A 29 7.20 -4.74 4.75
C VAL A 29 7.89 -5.89 4.02
N ARG A 30 7.63 -6.02 2.72
CA ARG A 30 8.25 -7.03 1.86
C ARG A 30 8.78 -6.40 0.59
N ILE A 31 9.89 -6.95 0.09
CA ILE A 31 10.42 -6.58 -1.21
C ILE A 31 9.52 -7.20 -2.30
N THR A 32 9.25 -6.44 -3.35
CA THR A 32 8.45 -6.85 -4.50
C THR A 32 8.99 -6.18 -5.76
N GLU A 33 8.69 -6.75 -6.93
CA GLU A 33 8.93 -6.06 -8.19
C GLU A 33 7.73 -5.15 -8.54
N VAL A 34 8.01 -3.96 -9.06
CA VAL A 34 7.04 -3.02 -9.62
C VAL A 34 7.58 -2.55 -10.96
N ASP A 35 6.95 -2.98 -12.04
CA ASP A 35 7.27 -2.55 -13.40
C ASP A 35 8.78 -2.69 -13.75
N GLY A 36 9.40 -3.82 -13.38
CA GLY A 36 10.83 -4.09 -13.61
C GLY A 36 11.79 -3.45 -12.59
N GLN A 37 11.28 -2.79 -11.55
CA GLN A 37 12.07 -2.15 -10.49
C GLN A 37 11.79 -2.78 -9.13
N VAL A 38 12.76 -2.72 -8.23
CA VAL A 38 12.55 -3.16 -6.85
C VAL A 38 11.70 -2.14 -6.11
N GLY A 39 10.62 -2.61 -5.49
CA GLY A 39 9.74 -1.86 -4.64
C GLY A 39 9.60 -2.49 -3.27
N ARG A 40 9.25 -1.67 -2.30
CA ARG A 40 8.89 -2.06 -0.93
C ARG A 40 7.38 -2.00 -0.82
N ALA A 41 6.71 -3.14 -0.66
CA ALA A 41 5.29 -3.18 -0.34
C ALA A 41 5.11 -2.77 1.12
N VAL A 42 4.50 -1.61 1.34
CA VAL A 42 4.49 -0.92 2.64
C VAL A 42 3.09 -0.73 3.20
N THR A 43 2.06 -0.93 2.38
CA THR A 43 0.68 -0.71 2.81
C THR A 43 -0.33 -1.52 2.01
N LEU A 44 -1.46 -1.79 2.67
CA LEU A 44 -2.61 -2.46 2.10
C LEU A 44 -3.87 -1.62 2.31
N TYR A 45 -4.54 -1.29 1.20
CA TYR A 45 -5.80 -0.56 1.20
C TYR A 45 -6.96 -1.53 1.03
N TYR A 46 -7.97 -1.36 1.87
CA TYR A 46 -9.27 -1.99 1.72
C TYR A 46 -10.31 -0.93 1.42
N ARG A 47 -11.10 -1.15 0.36
CA ARG A 47 -12.37 -0.45 0.17
C ARG A 47 -13.50 -1.40 0.53
N ILE A 48 -14.35 -0.98 1.47
CA ILE A 48 -15.49 -1.75 1.97
C ILE A 48 -16.76 -0.98 1.58
N PRO A 49 -17.37 -1.27 0.40
CA PRO A 49 -18.49 -0.49 -0.12
C PRO A 49 -19.70 -0.48 0.82
N SER A 50 -20.01 -1.61 1.46
CA SER A 50 -21.15 -1.73 2.38
C SER A 50 -21.03 -0.83 3.62
N LEU A 51 -19.81 -0.42 3.97
CA LEU A 51 -19.54 0.48 5.10
C LEU A 51 -19.16 1.89 4.64
N ARG A 52 -19.12 2.14 3.33
CA ARG A 52 -18.60 3.39 2.74
C ARG A 52 -17.26 3.81 3.36
N LYS A 53 -16.33 2.86 3.47
CA LYS A 53 -15.06 3.08 4.19
C LYS A 53 -13.86 2.58 3.39
N PHE A 54 -12.78 3.34 3.46
CA PHE A 54 -11.44 2.89 3.17
C PHE A 54 -10.72 2.56 4.48
N VAL A 55 -10.03 1.43 4.54
CA VAL A 55 -9.13 1.08 5.65
C VAL A 55 -7.73 0.96 5.07
N VAL A 56 -6.82 1.77 5.58
CA VAL A 56 -5.43 1.82 5.17
C VAL A 56 -4.59 1.18 6.26
N TYR A 57 -3.94 0.07 5.94
CA TYR A 57 -3.03 -0.61 6.86
C TYR A 57 -1.58 -0.22 6.58
N TYR A 58 -0.88 0.29 7.58
CA TYR A 58 0.58 0.35 7.57
C TYR A 58 1.12 -1.02 7.94
N TYR A 59 2.08 -1.54 7.19
CA TYR A 59 2.78 -2.75 7.59
C TYR A 59 3.72 -2.48 8.78
N ALA A 60 4.03 -3.53 9.54
CA ALA A 60 5.14 -3.48 10.48
C ALA A 60 6.41 -3.05 9.72
N ASP A 61 7.23 -2.21 10.34
CA ASP A 61 8.49 -1.67 9.78
C ASP A 61 8.36 -0.63 8.66
N THR A 62 7.16 -0.09 8.46
CA THR A 62 6.99 1.10 7.62
C THR A 62 7.68 2.31 8.26
N SER A 63 8.66 2.90 7.57
CA SER A 63 9.42 4.07 8.03
C SER A 63 8.54 5.31 8.22
N ALA A 64 9.02 6.29 8.99
CA ALA A 64 8.30 7.55 9.18
C ALA A 64 8.06 8.34 7.87
N ARG A 65 8.96 8.21 6.89
CA ARG A 65 8.80 8.83 5.57
C ARG A 65 7.69 8.13 4.79
N GLU A 66 7.72 6.80 4.71
CA GLU A 66 6.68 6.00 4.05
C GLU A 66 5.33 6.22 4.71
N ARG A 67 5.24 6.24 6.06
CA ARG A 67 4.00 6.50 6.78
C ARG A 67 3.39 7.86 6.41
N ARG A 68 4.19 8.92 6.30
CA ARG A 68 3.72 10.24 5.86
C ARG A 68 3.15 10.20 4.44
N LEU A 69 3.85 9.52 3.53
CA LEU A 69 3.45 9.36 2.14
C LEU A 69 2.12 8.58 2.01
N ILE A 70 2.04 7.42 2.66
CA ILE A 70 0.85 6.57 2.72
C ILE A 70 -0.33 7.32 3.35
N THR A 71 -0.10 8.10 4.41
CA THR A 71 -1.16 8.89 5.04
C THR A 71 -1.73 9.93 4.09
N SER A 72 -0.85 10.62 3.36
CA SER A 72 -1.25 11.60 2.34
C SER A 72 -2.10 10.92 1.25
N TRP A 73 -1.63 9.79 0.72
CA TRP A 73 -2.36 9.02 -0.30
C TRP A 73 -3.70 8.48 0.21
N GLY A 74 -3.73 7.93 1.42
CA GLY A 74 -4.93 7.42 2.08
C GLY A 74 -6.00 8.50 2.23
N ARG A 75 -5.61 9.70 2.67
CA ARG A 75 -6.53 10.85 2.80
C ARG A 75 -7.08 11.33 1.45
N ALA A 76 -6.32 11.14 0.37
CA ALA A 76 -6.78 11.48 -0.97
C ALA A 76 -7.74 10.45 -1.58
N LEU A 77 -7.92 9.26 -0.98
CA LEU A 77 -8.75 8.20 -1.56
C LEU A 77 -10.19 8.66 -1.83
N PRO A 78 -10.94 9.29 -0.91
CA PRO A 78 -12.33 9.70 -1.17
C PRO A 78 -12.48 10.72 -2.31
N SER A 79 -11.47 11.58 -2.51
CA SER A 79 -11.50 12.69 -3.47
C SER A 79 -10.96 12.34 -4.86
N GLY A 80 -10.52 11.10 -5.07
CA GLY A 80 -10.04 10.63 -6.38
C GLY A 80 -8.70 9.90 -6.35
N GLY A 81 -7.98 9.87 -5.23
CA GLY A 81 -6.66 9.22 -5.12
C GLY A 81 -6.67 7.73 -5.47
N TRP A 82 -7.83 7.07 -5.34
CA TRP A 82 -8.04 5.68 -5.75
C TRP A 82 -7.78 5.42 -7.25
N ALA A 83 -7.92 6.45 -8.07
CA ALA A 83 -7.81 6.43 -9.52
C ALA A 83 -6.39 6.14 -10.01
N ARG A 84 -5.38 6.58 -9.25
CA ARG A 84 -3.96 6.52 -9.64
C ARG A 84 -3.50 5.11 -10.02
N HIS A 85 -4.13 4.10 -9.43
CA HIS A 85 -3.85 2.69 -9.63
C HIS A 85 -5.16 1.91 -9.76
N ALA A 86 -6.13 2.42 -10.53
CA ALA A 86 -7.49 1.86 -10.60
C ALA A 86 -7.52 0.37 -11.01
N ASP A 87 -6.59 -0.03 -11.89
CA ASP A 87 -6.39 -1.38 -12.41
C ASP A 87 -5.88 -2.38 -11.36
N ARG A 88 -5.22 -1.90 -10.31
CA ARG A 88 -4.60 -2.76 -9.28
C ARG A 88 -5.57 -3.18 -8.16
N TRP A 89 -6.81 -2.70 -8.17
CA TRP A 89 -7.83 -3.09 -7.20
C TRP A 89 -8.38 -4.48 -7.48
N ARG A 90 -8.23 -5.40 -6.53
CA ARG A 90 -8.74 -6.77 -6.63
C ARG A 90 -9.96 -6.94 -5.74
N ARG A 91 -11.04 -7.52 -6.27
CA ARG A 91 -12.22 -7.87 -5.48
C ARG A 91 -11.96 -9.13 -4.67
N ARG A 92 -12.33 -9.14 -3.38
CA ARG A 92 -12.30 -10.31 -2.50
C ARG A 92 -13.59 -10.42 -1.70
N ARG A 93 -13.86 -11.61 -1.16
CA ARG A 93 -14.94 -11.83 -0.18
C ARG A 93 -14.32 -12.17 1.17
N ILE A 94 -14.55 -11.31 2.16
CA ILE A 94 -13.99 -11.47 3.52
C ILE A 94 -15.12 -11.34 4.51
N ALA A 95 -15.29 -12.32 5.40
CA ALA A 95 -16.37 -12.37 6.38
C ALA A 95 -17.76 -12.07 5.76
N GLY A 96 -18.05 -12.67 4.60
CA GLY A 96 -19.31 -12.49 3.87
C GLY A 96 -19.46 -11.15 3.12
N ARG A 97 -18.52 -10.20 3.25
CA ARG A 97 -18.58 -8.89 2.61
C ARG A 97 -17.74 -8.84 1.33
N SER A 98 -18.23 -8.11 0.33
CA SER A 98 -17.44 -7.78 -0.86
C SER A 98 -16.49 -6.63 -0.51
N VAL A 99 -15.19 -6.89 -0.55
CA VAL A 99 -14.14 -5.89 -0.32
C VAL A 99 -13.30 -5.74 -1.57
N HIS A 100 -12.68 -4.58 -1.76
CA HIS A 100 -11.66 -4.39 -2.78
C HIS A 100 -10.34 -4.13 -2.07
N VAL A 101 -9.31 -4.81 -2.51
CA VAL A 101 -8.00 -4.80 -1.88
C VAL A 101 -6.98 -4.31 -2.90
N GLN A 102 -6.11 -3.43 -2.46
CA GLN A 102 -4.99 -2.92 -3.25
C GLN A 102 -3.77 -2.81 -2.36
N GLU A 103 -2.68 -3.43 -2.79
CA GLU A 103 -1.38 -3.25 -2.14
C GLU A 103 -0.60 -2.16 -2.87
N ILE A 104 0.06 -1.29 -2.12
CA ILE A 104 0.89 -0.24 -2.68
C ILE A 104 2.34 -0.49 -2.28
N ALA A 105 3.20 -0.44 -3.29
CA ALA A 105 4.64 -0.49 -3.13
C ALA A 105 5.26 0.88 -3.47
N VAL A 106 6.26 1.26 -2.70
CA VAL A 106 7.12 2.43 -2.94
C VAL A 106 8.40 1.92 -3.57
N LEU A 107 8.85 2.55 -4.66
CA LEU A 107 10.11 2.19 -5.31
C LEU A 107 11.27 2.37 -4.32
N ALA A 108 12.17 1.40 -4.25
CA ALA A 108 13.37 1.51 -3.42
C ALA A 108 14.30 2.57 -4.01
N GLU A 109 14.80 3.49 -3.18
CA GLU A 109 15.72 4.55 -3.63
C GLU A 109 17.10 3.98 -3.99
N ASP A 110 17.51 2.89 -3.33
CA ASP A 110 18.69 2.10 -3.68
C ASP A 110 18.37 0.60 -3.54
N PRO A 111 18.03 -0.09 -4.64
CA PRO A 111 17.69 -1.50 -4.61
C PRO A 111 18.86 -2.41 -4.24
N PHE A 112 20.11 -1.96 -4.42
CA PHE A 112 21.31 -2.75 -4.14
C PHE A 112 21.79 -2.57 -2.71
N ALA A 113 21.78 -1.35 -2.17
CA ALA A 113 22.18 -1.12 -0.77
C ALA A 113 21.25 -1.83 0.24
N GLN A 114 19.96 -1.97 -0.09
CA GLN A 114 19.00 -2.70 0.76
C GLN A 114 19.21 -4.22 0.68
N LEU A 115 19.58 -4.75 -0.49
CA LEU A 115 19.86 -6.16 -0.69
C LEU A 115 21.21 -6.57 -0.05
N GLU A 116 22.22 -5.70 -0.12
CA GLU A 116 23.48 -5.86 0.62
C GLU A 116 23.23 -5.87 2.13
N LEU A 117 22.40 -4.97 2.66
CA LEU A 117 22.05 -4.97 4.10
C LEU A 117 21.36 -6.25 4.54
N GLU A 118 20.43 -6.81 3.75
CA GLU A 118 19.77 -8.09 4.06
C GLU A 118 20.74 -9.27 3.98
N LEU A 119 21.63 -9.31 2.98
CA LEU A 119 22.67 -10.35 2.86
C LEU A 119 23.74 -10.26 3.96
N MET A 120 24.08 -9.07 4.42
CA MET A 120 25.03 -8.87 5.53
C MET A 120 24.44 -9.30 6.87
N ILE A 121 23.13 -9.10 7.10
CA ILE A 121 22.45 -9.57 8.32
C ILE A 121 22.38 -11.10 8.38
N ASP A 122 22.16 -11.77 7.25
CA ASP A 122 22.19 -13.25 7.20
C ASP A 122 23.63 -13.80 7.37
N ALA A 123 24.65 -13.11 6.85
CA ALA A 123 26.05 -13.53 7.00
C ALA A 123 26.55 -13.49 8.46
N ASP A 124 26.08 -12.53 9.27
CA ASP A 124 26.42 -12.46 10.70
C ASP A 124 25.61 -13.45 11.57
N SER A 125 24.53 -14.03 11.02
CA SER A 125 23.68 -15.02 11.70
C SER A 125 24.26 -16.45 11.62
N GLU A 126 25.12 -16.74 10.64
CA GLU A 126 25.77 -18.06 10.48
C GLU A 126 27.10 -18.22 11.26
N VAL A 127 27.58 -17.20 11.98
CA VAL A 127 28.87 -17.27 12.72
C VAL A 127 28.72 -17.68 14.20
N THR A 128 27.53 -18.15 14.61
CA THR A 128 27.36 -18.82 15.91
C THR A 128 26.62 -20.15 15.78
N ALA A 129 27.30 -21.12 15.17
CA ALA A 129 27.05 -22.54 15.38
C ALA A 129 28.38 -23.29 15.56
#